data_AF-A0A6G0U109-F1
#
_entry.id   AF-A0A6G0U109-F1
#
_cell.length_a   1.000
_cell.length_b   1.000
_cell.length_c   1.000
_cell.angle_alpha   90.00
_cell.angle_beta   90.00
_cell.angle_gamma   90.00
#
_symmetry.space_group_name_H-M   'P 1'
#
loop_
_entity.id
_entity.type
_entity.pdbx_description
1 polymer ?
#
loop_
_entity_poly.entity_id
_entity_poly.type
_entity_poly.pdbx_seq_one_letter_code
_entity_poly.pdbx_strand_id
1 'polypeptide(L)'
;MNNGKCSKIKLIKDTQTGDDGYPTCQRRSPDDGGYTAILKVRGQTEIVVDNRWVVPYCSVLSRDPTAHHLAVQLENGQRVFFNANNLHQVFENPRKTTLTAFFELCSHDDFAKTLFYHEVPSYYIWDDSRCWLKRRRGKDVPGWPGIKMDTAIGRIYTIHPNQSEYFHLRLLLNYVQGSTSFESLKAFDGVIHATFKATCFALGLLENNE
;
A
#
# COMPACT_ATOMS: atom_id res chain seq x y z
N MET A 1 -6.31 -20.66 -24.84
CA MET A 1 -7.54 -21.44 -24.58
C MET A 1 -7.80 -22.28 -25.81
N ASN A 2 -8.01 -23.59 -25.67
CA ASN A 2 -8.47 -24.44 -26.78
C ASN A 2 -9.87 -24.96 -26.40
N ASN A 3 -10.86 -24.72 -27.27
CA ASN A 3 -12.25 -25.16 -27.10
C ASN A 3 -12.89 -24.75 -25.77
N GLY A 4 -12.71 -23.48 -25.36
CA GLY A 4 -13.31 -22.95 -24.13
C GLY A 4 -12.75 -23.54 -22.83
N LYS A 5 -11.73 -24.40 -22.89
CA LYS A 5 -11.00 -24.90 -21.73
C LYS A 5 -9.60 -24.29 -21.68
N CYS A 6 -9.18 -23.89 -20.49
CA CYS A 6 -7.82 -23.41 -20.25
C CYS A 6 -6.86 -24.61 -20.40
N SER A 7 -6.11 -24.65 -21.50
CA SER A 7 -5.08 -25.64 -21.72
C SER A 7 -3.92 -25.39 -20.76
N LYS A 8 -3.52 -26.41 -19.99
CA LYS A 8 -2.38 -26.32 -19.06
C LYS A 8 -1.10 -25.96 -19.82
N ILE A 9 -0.27 -25.12 -19.22
CA ILE A 9 1.00 -24.69 -19.82
C ILE A 9 1.97 -25.87 -19.81
N LYS A 10 2.66 -26.10 -20.93
CA LYS A 10 3.67 -27.16 -21.06
C LYS A 10 4.92 -26.79 -20.26
N LEU A 11 5.56 -27.80 -19.67
CA LEU A 11 6.89 -27.64 -19.07
C LEU A 11 7.92 -27.52 -20.20
N ILE A 12 8.80 -26.53 -20.11
CA ILE A 12 9.84 -26.28 -21.10
C ILE A 12 11.14 -26.08 -20.34
N LYS A 13 12.19 -26.78 -20.78
CA LYS A 13 13.48 -26.83 -20.09
C LYS A 13 14.26 -25.53 -20.18
N ASP A 14 14.06 -24.71 -21.21
CA ASP A 14 14.76 -23.44 -21.38
C ASP A 14 13.82 -22.37 -21.92
N THR A 15 14.11 -21.11 -21.63
CA THR A 15 13.33 -19.97 -22.15
C THR A 15 13.57 -19.83 -23.64
N GLN A 16 12.50 -19.81 -24.43
CA GLN A 16 12.58 -19.66 -25.89
C GLN A 16 11.89 -18.37 -26.31
N THR A 17 12.52 -17.58 -27.18
CA THR A 17 11.87 -16.41 -27.78
C THR A 17 10.80 -16.88 -28.75
N GLY A 18 9.54 -16.52 -28.51
CA GLY A 18 8.43 -16.84 -29.41
C GLY A 18 8.39 -15.91 -30.62
N ASP A 19 7.75 -16.38 -31.69
CA ASP A 19 7.56 -15.62 -32.95
C ASP A 19 6.69 -14.36 -32.77
N ASP A 20 5.97 -14.26 -31.65
CA ASP A 20 5.16 -13.10 -31.25
C ASP A 20 5.95 -12.03 -30.46
N GLY A 21 7.26 -12.22 -30.29
CA GLY A 21 8.14 -11.32 -29.55
C GLY A 21 8.08 -11.49 -28.03
N TYR A 22 7.27 -12.42 -27.52
CA TYR A 22 7.25 -12.75 -26.09
C TYR A 22 8.06 -14.02 -25.80
N PRO A 23 8.94 -14.01 -24.77
CA PRO A 23 9.65 -15.21 -24.39
C PRO A 23 8.70 -16.20 -23.72
N THR A 24 8.71 -17.44 -24.22
CA THR A 24 8.12 -18.58 -23.55
C THR A 24 9.06 -19.00 -22.43
N CYS A 25 8.79 -18.53 -21.20
CA CYS A 25 9.66 -18.75 -20.05
C CYS A 25 9.80 -20.23 -19.66
N GLN A 26 11.02 -20.61 -19.29
CA GLN A 26 11.36 -21.91 -18.69
C GLN A 26 10.43 -22.24 -17.51
N ARG A 27 9.96 -23.50 -17.45
CA ARG A 27 9.22 -24.05 -16.32
C ARG A 27 9.78 -25.40 -15.95
N ARG A 28 10.42 -25.49 -14.80
CA ARG A 28 11.03 -26.72 -14.27
C ARG A 28 9.95 -27.72 -13.88
N SER A 29 10.13 -28.96 -14.33
CA SER A 29 9.35 -30.11 -13.88
C SER A 29 9.70 -30.45 -12.42
N PRO A 30 8.86 -31.18 -11.67
CA PRO A 30 9.24 -31.68 -10.35
C PRO A 30 10.56 -32.46 -10.35
N ASP A 31 10.81 -33.24 -11.41
CA ASP A 31 12.05 -34.04 -11.58
C ASP A 31 13.29 -33.18 -11.88
N ASP A 32 13.11 -31.95 -12.38
CA ASP A 32 14.17 -30.98 -12.69
C ASP A 32 14.23 -29.83 -11.65
N GLY A 33 13.88 -30.11 -10.39
CA GLY A 33 13.93 -29.13 -9.28
C GLY A 33 12.79 -28.11 -9.27
N GLY A 34 11.66 -28.45 -9.90
CA GLY A 34 10.40 -27.71 -9.81
C GLY A 34 9.64 -28.03 -8.52
N TYR A 35 8.71 -27.15 -8.14
CA TYR A 35 7.98 -27.27 -6.87
C TYR A 35 6.62 -27.94 -7.07
N THR A 36 6.20 -28.73 -6.09
CA THR A 36 4.85 -29.31 -6.01
C THR A 36 4.19 -28.94 -4.68
N ALA A 37 2.91 -28.57 -4.72
CA ALA A 37 2.07 -28.32 -3.56
C ALA A 37 0.80 -29.16 -3.61
N ILE A 38 0.33 -29.63 -2.47
CA ILE A 38 -0.97 -30.29 -2.35
C ILE A 38 -1.97 -29.24 -1.87
N LEU A 39 -3.01 -28.97 -2.68
CA LEU A 39 -4.06 -28.03 -2.34
C LEU A 39 -5.35 -28.77 -1.99
N LYS A 40 -5.99 -28.35 -0.90
CA LYS A 40 -7.36 -28.75 -0.54
C LYS A 40 -8.33 -27.73 -1.10
N VAL A 41 -9.18 -28.15 -2.06
CA VAL A 41 -10.22 -27.29 -2.61
C VAL A 41 -11.52 -27.54 -1.83
N ARG A 42 -12.26 -26.48 -1.50
CA ARG A 42 -13.49 -26.59 -0.71
C ARG A 42 -14.46 -27.57 -1.38
N GLY A 43 -14.75 -28.68 -0.69
CA GLY A 43 -15.73 -29.68 -1.09
C GLY A 43 -15.21 -30.86 -1.93
N GLN A 44 -13.92 -30.95 -2.27
CA GLN A 44 -13.35 -32.10 -3.01
C GLN A 44 -11.85 -32.34 -2.76
N THR A 45 -11.40 -33.52 -3.23
CA THR A 45 -10.12 -34.21 -3.08
C THR A 45 -8.87 -33.32 -3.15
N GLU A 46 -7.84 -33.72 -2.40
CA GLU A 46 -6.48 -33.17 -2.49
C GLU A 46 -5.97 -33.23 -3.93
N ILE A 47 -5.60 -32.07 -4.48
CA ILE A 47 -5.00 -31.96 -5.81
C ILE A 47 -3.53 -31.62 -5.70
N VAL A 48 -2.69 -32.40 -6.36
CA VAL A 48 -1.26 -32.11 -6.52
C VAL A 48 -1.10 -31.09 -7.65
N VAL A 49 -0.49 -29.96 -7.30
CA VAL A 49 -0.24 -28.82 -8.16
C VAL A 49 1.27 -28.67 -8.34
N ASP A 50 1.71 -28.41 -9.56
CA ASP A 50 3.12 -28.16 -9.88
C ASP A 50 3.28 -26.84 -10.65
N ASN A 51 4.52 -26.55 -11.06
CA ASN A 51 4.88 -25.34 -11.80
C ASN A 51 4.10 -25.11 -13.12
N ARG A 52 3.34 -26.09 -13.65
CA ARG A 52 2.47 -25.89 -14.83
C ARG A 52 1.25 -25.02 -14.52
N TRP A 53 0.89 -24.91 -13.25
CA TRP A 53 -0.27 -24.15 -12.79
C TRP A 53 0.05 -22.70 -12.42
N VAL A 54 1.34 -22.33 -12.37
CA VAL A 54 1.75 -20.94 -12.14
C VAL A 54 1.39 -20.13 -13.39
N VAL A 55 0.51 -19.15 -13.28
CA VAL A 55 0.10 -18.33 -14.43
C VAL A 55 1.20 -17.30 -14.73
N PRO A 56 1.72 -17.17 -15.99
CA PRO A 56 2.59 -16.06 -16.35
C PRO A 56 1.87 -14.73 -16.13
N TYR A 57 2.62 -13.64 -15.91
CA TYR A 57 2.11 -12.30 -15.66
C TYR A 57 0.74 -12.02 -16.33
N CYS A 58 -0.30 -11.86 -15.52
CA CYS A 58 -1.66 -11.61 -15.98
C CYS A 58 -2.03 -10.18 -15.61
N SER A 59 -2.16 -9.29 -16.60
CA SER A 59 -2.46 -7.87 -16.38
C SER A 59 -3.75 -7.62 -15.61
N VAL A 60 -4.71 -8.55 -15.65
CA VAL A 60 -5.96 -8.48 -14.88
C VAL A 60 -5.74 -8.83 -13.41
N LEU A 61 -5.02 -9.91 -13.12
CA LEU A 61 -4.71 -10.31 -11.74
C LEU A 61 -3.66 -9.41 -11.10
N SER A 62 -2.76 -8.80 -11.87
CA SER A 62 -1.80 -7.81 -11.38
C SER A 62 -2.43 -6.45 -11.04
N ARG A 63 -3.71 -6.24 -11.38
CA ARG A 63 -4.48 -5.03 -11.00
C ARG A 63 -5.23 -5.19 -9.68
N ASP A 64 -5.26 -6.40 -9.11
CA ASP A 64 -5.92 -6.68 -7.83
C ASP A 64 -4.90 -7.25 -6.84
N PRO A 65 -4.68 -6.61 -5.68
CA PRO A 65 -5.35 -5.39 -5.22
C PRO A 65 -4.83 -4.11 -5.85
N THR A 66 -5.74 -3.15 -6.04
CA THR A 66 -5.39 -1.77 -6.42
C THR A 66 -4.47 -1.16 -5.37
N ALA A 67 -3.28 -0.74 -5.78
CA ALA A 67 -2.35 -0.04 -4.92
C ALA A 67 -2.48 1.47 -5.07
N HIS A 68 -2.66 2.18 -3.96
CA HIS A 68 -2.71 3.64 -3.92
C HIS A 68 -1.41 4.18 -3.32
N HIS A 69 -0.76 5.09 -4.03
CA HIS A 69 0.46 5.70 -3.53
C HIS A 69 0.14 6.77 -2.50
N LEU A 70 0.75 6.63 -1.33
CA LEU A 70 0.58 7.54 -0.21
C LEU A 70 1.81 8.45 -0.12
N ALA A 71 1.55 9.75 -0.14
CA ALA A 71 2.55 10.79 0.02
C ALA A 71 3.15 10.76 1.42
N VAL A 72 4.46 10.96 1.50
CA VAL A 72 5.18 11.19 2.74
C VAL A 72 6.03 12.44 2.53
N GLN A 73 5.68 13.50 3.25
CA GLN A 73 6.44 14.74 3.26
C GLN A 73 6.51 15.30 4.67
N LEU A 74 7.58 16.02 4.97
CA LEU A 74 7.68 16.81 6.19
C LEU A 74 6.71 17.99 6.13
N GLU A 75 6.46 18.59 7.29
CA GLU A 75 5.68 19.82 7.40
C GLU A 75 6.26 20.91 6.48
N ASN A 76 5.41 21.51 5.65
CA ASN A 76 5.78 22.48 4.62
C ASN A 76 6.78 21.97 3.54
N GLY A 77 7.17 20.69 3.57
CA GLY A 77 8.07 20.04 2.59
C GLY A 77 7.36 19.50 1.35
N GLN A 78 6.13 19.96 1.07
CA GLN A 78 5.35 19.52 -0.07
C GLN A 78 5.86 20.16 -1.37
N ARG A 79 6.00 19.35 -2.43
CA ARG A 79 6.35 19.85 -3.75
C ARG A 79 5.16 20.59 -4.36
N VAL A 80 5.32 21.88 -4.62
CA VAL A 80 4.35 22.71 -5.34
C VAL A 80 4.92 23.19 -6.67
N PHE A 81 4.04 23.38 -7.65
CA PHE A 81 4.38 23.97 -8.93
C PHE A 81 3.67 25.32 -9.04
N PHE A 82 4.40 26.37 -9.35
CA PHE A 82 3.90 27.73 -9.46
C PHE A 82 4.50 28.43 -10.67
N ASN A 83 3.87 29.53 -11.06
CA ASN A 83 4.35 30.52 -12.01
C ASN A 83 4.29 31.91 -11.35
N ALA A 84 4.75 32.93 -12.06
CA ALA A 84 4.78 34.30 -11.53
C ALA A 84 3.41 34.83 -11.09
N ASN A 85 2.31 34.32 -11.66
CA ASN A 85 0.97 34.82 -11.45
C ASN A 85 0.21 34.10 -10.32
N ASN A 86 0.65 32.90 -9.91
CA ASN A 86 -0.07 32.08 -8.92
C ASN A 86 0.75 31.75 -7.67
N LEU A 87 1.98 32.29 -7.53
CA LEU A 87 2.86 32.02 -6.40
C LEU A 87 2.18 32.30 -5.06
N HIS A 88 1.57 33.48 -4.89
CA HIS A 88 0.87 33.85 -3.66
C HIS A 88 -0.29 32.89 -3.34
N GLN A 89 -1.11 32.55 -4.33
CA GLN A 89 -2.23 31.62 -4.15
C GLN A 89 -1.76 30.22 -3.75
N VAL A 90 -0.70 29.71 -4.38
CA VAL A 90 -0.13 28.38 -4.09
C VAL A 90 0.53 28.34 -2.71
N PHE A 91 1.10 29.46 -2.28
CA PHE A 91 1.70 29.60 -0.95
C PHE A 91 0.64 29.65 0.15
N GLU A 92 -0.43 30.44 -0.03
CA GLU A 92 -1.52 30.56 0.94
C GLU A 92 -2.37 29.31 1.04
N ASN A 93 -2.64 28.66 -0.10
CA ASN A 93 -3.48 27.45 -0.14
C ASN A 93 -2.77 26.34 -0.93
N PRO A 94 -1.81 25.65 -0.29
CA PRO A 94 -1.10 24.57 -0.94
C PRO A 94 -2.02 23.39 -1.22
N ARG A 95 -1.74 22.66 -2.30
CA ARG A 95 -2.55 21.51 -2.71
C ARG A 95 -2.51 20.40 -1.65
N LYS A 96 -3.69 19.92 -1.25
CA LYS A 96 -3.81 18.77 -0.36
C LYS A 96 -3.09 17.54 -0.95
N THR A 97 -2.28 16.93 -0.11
CA THR A 97 -1.69 15.61 -0.34
C THR A 97 -2.55 14.55 0.34
N THR A 98 -2.31 13.27 0.02
CA THR A 98 -2.97 12.15 0.72
C THR A 98 -2.69 12.17 2.22
N LEU A 99 -1.55 12.71 2.67
CA LEU A 99 -1.15 12.75 4.08
C LEU A 99 -1.84 13.90 4.82
N THR A 100 -1.81 15.11 4.27
CA THR A 100 -2.50 16.26 4.89
C THR A 100 -4.01 16.07 4.92
N ALA A 101 -4.57 15.43 3.89
CA ALA A 101 -6.00 15.08 3.89
C ALA A 101 -6.33 13.91 4.83
N PHE A 102 -5.37 13.02 5.13
CA PHE A 102 -5.55 11.99 6.16
C PHE A 102 -5.64 12.62 7.55
N PHE A 103 -4.76 13.58 7.85
CA PHE A 103 -4.83 14.36 9.09
C PHE A 103 -6.19 15.04 9.27
N GLU A 104 -6.67 15.72 8.22
CA GLU A 104 -8.00 16.34 8.20
C GLU A 104 -9.13 15.30 8.37
N LEU A 105 -9.02 14.14 7.72
CA LEU A 105 -9.98 13.05 7.88
C LEU A 105 -10.04 12.57 9.34
N CYS A 106 -8.89 12.29 9.95
CA CYS A 106 -8.80 11.86 11.34
C CYS A 106 -9.31 12.90 12.34
N SER A 107 -9.29 14.19 12.00
CA SER A 107 -9.85 15.23 12.87
C SER A 107 -11.38 15.17 13.00
N HIS A 108 -12.09 14.60 12.01
CA HIS A 108 -13.55 14.66 11.93
C HIS A 108 -14.24 13.29 11.82
N ASP A 109 -13.51 12.22 11.54
CA ASP A 109 -14.05 10.87 11.38
C ASP A 109 -13.47 9.92 12.43
N ASP A 110 -14.33 9.45 13.35
CA ASP A 110 -13.92 8.57 14.45
C ASP A 110 -13.44 7.19 13.98
N PHE A 111 -13.94 6.68 12.85
CA PHE A 111 -13.43 5.44 12.30
C PHE A 111 -12.02 5.63 11.75
N ALA A 112 -11.77 6.75 11.04
CA ALA A 112 -10.45 7.05 10.51
C ALA A 112 -9.38 7.20 11.60
N LYS A 113 -9.75 7.62 12.81
CA LYS A 113 -8.84 7.67 13.97
C LYS A 113 -8.31 6.30 14.39
N THR A 114 -9.01 5.21 14.03
CA THR A 114 -8.61 3.84 14.37
C THR A 114 -7.65 3.22 13.35
N LEU A 115 -7.41 3.88 12.21
CA LEU A 115 -6.63 3.34 11.11
C LEU A 115 -5.17 3.80 11.15
N PHE A 116 -4.27 2.92 10.72
CA PHE A 116 -2.93 3.32 10.29
C PHE A 116 -2.99 3.97 8.91
N TYR A 117 -2.01 4.82 8.60
CA TYR A 117 -2.04 5.58 7.35
C TYR A 117 -2.08 4.69 6.09
N HIS A 118 -1.38 3.55 6.11
CA HIS A 118 -1.35 2.60 4.99
C HIS A 118 -2.66 1.81 4.80
N GLU A 119 -3.55 1.80 5.79
CA GLU A 119 -4.85 1.10 5.75
C GLU A 119 -5.96 1.96 5.18
N VAL A 120 -5.81 3.29 5.20
CA VAL A 120 -6.82 4.24 4.73
C VAL A 120 -7.36 3.86 3.34
N PRO A 121 -6.54 3.50 2.34
CA PRO A 121 -7.05 3.14 1.02
C PRO A 121 -7.93 1.89 1.00
N SER A 122 -7.86 1.01 2.00
CA SER A 122 -8.74 -0.17 2.11
C SER A 122 -10.18 0.22 2.48
N TYR A 123 -10.39 1.40 3.09
CA TYR A 123 -11.70 1.87 3.57
C TYR A 123 -12.18 3.15 2.88
N TYR A 124 -11.25 3.96 2.40
CA TYR A 124 -11.50 5.25 1.76
C TYR A 124 -10.95 5.27 0.34
N ILE A 125 -11.53 6.11 -0.51
CA ILE A 125 -11.12 6.38 -1.88
C ILE A 125 -10.60 7.81 -1.92
N TRP A 126 -9.45 7.99 -2.57
CA TRP A 126 -8.92 9.31 -2.89
C TRP A 126 -9.64 9.85 -4.11
N ASP A 127 -10.34 10.98 -3.96
CA ASP A 127 -11.09 11.59 -5.06
C ASP A 127 -10.29 12.71 -5.77
N ASP A 128 -10.83 13.17 -6.90
CA ASP A 128 -10.23 14.26 -7.69
C ASP A 128 -10.22 15.60 -6.93
N SER A 129 -11.14 15.74 -5.96
CA SER A 129 -11.23 16.89 -5.05
C SER A 129 -10.14 16.90 -3.97
N ARG A 130 -9.26 15.89 -3.94
CA ARG A 130 -8.18 15.72 -2.95
C ARG A 130 -8.72 15.47 -1.53
N CYS A 131 -9.76 14.68 -1.43
CA CYS A 131 -10.43 14.27 -0.20
C CYS A 131 -10.52 12.75 -0.10
N TRP A 132 -10.55 12.26 1.13
CA TRP A 132 -10.81 10.85 1.43
C TRP A 132 -12.31 10.62 1.59
N LEU A 133 -12.90 9.79 0.74
CA LEU A 133 -14.32 9.45 0.77
C LEU A 133 -14.54 7.98 1.15
N LYS A 134 -15.52 7.70 2.02
CA LYS A 134 -15.86 6.32 2.42
C LYS A 134 -16.17 5.45 1.20
N ARG A 135 -15.64 4.23 1.18
CA ARG A 135 -15.95 3.24 0.15
C ARG A 135 -17.42 2.86 0.20
N ARG A 136 -18.02 2.72 -0.99
CA ARG A 136 -19.40 2.23 -1.16
C ARG A 136 -19.47 0.72 -1.42
N ARG A 137 -18.35 0.10 -1.79
CA ARG A 137 -18.23 -1.32 -2.14
C ARG A 137 -17.21 -1.99 -1.23
N GLY A 138 -17.37 -3.29 -1.01
CA GLY A 138 -16.51 -4.09 -0.13
C GLY A 138 -17.33 -4.87 0.90
N LYS A 139 -16.61 -5.51 1.82
CA LYS A 139 -17.19 -6.21 2.97
C LYS A 139 -17.56 -5.20 4.05
N ASP A 140 -18.67 -5.43 4.74
CA ASP A 140 -19.02 -4.63 5.92
C ASP A 140 -18.01 -4.82 7.03
N VAL A 141 -17.65 -3.73 7.71
CA VAL A 141 -16.77 -3.75 8.87
C VAL A 141 -17.60 -4.00 10.14
N PRO A 142 -17.35 -5.08 10.89
CA PRO A 142 -18.06 -5.34 12.14
C PRO A 142 -17.91 -4.17 13.12
N GLY A 143 -19.03 -3.76 13.74
CA GLY A 143 -19.04 -2.65 14.71
C GLY A 143 -19.08 -1.25 14.10
N TRP A 144 -18.98 -1.10 12.77
CA TRP A 144 -18.98 0.19 12.10
C TRP A 144 -20.00 0.26 10.95
N PRO A 145 -21.27 0.63 11.25
CA PRO A 145 -22.32 0.73 10.24
C PRO A 145 -21.95 1.69 9.11
N GLY A 146 -22.14 1.24 7.87
CA GLY A 146 -21.85 2.05 6.67
C GLY A 146 -20.38 2.12 6.28
N ILE A 147 -19.47 1.48 7.02
CA ILE A 147 -18.07 1.34 6.62
C ILE A 147 -17.89 0.05 5.81
N LYS A 148 -17.26 0.20 4.64
CA LYS A 148 -16.92 -0.91 3.74
C LYS A 148 -15.41 -1.04 3.62
N MET A 149 -14.92 -2.27 3.64
CA MET A 149 -13.52 -2.63 3.44
C MET A 149 -13.34 -3.39 2.12
N ASP A 150 -12.35 -2.97 1.34
CA ASP A 150 -11.95 -3.59 0.08
C ASP A 150 -10.49 -4.06 0.12
N THR A 151 -10.02 -4.75 -0.92
CA THR A 151 -8.66 -5.31 -0.96
C THR A 151 -7.57 -4.26 -1.23
N ALA A 152 -7.92 -3.01 -1.51
CA ALA A 152 -6.99 -1.95 -1.89
C ALA A 152 -5.87 -1.73 -0.85
N ILE A 153 -4.64 -1.55 -1.32
CA ILE A 153 -3.44 -1.41 -0.47
C ILE A 153 -2.89 0.01 -0.55
N GLY A 154 -2.64 0.64 0.60
CA GLY A 154 -1.83 1.85 0.67
C GLY A 154 -0.34 1.52 0.57
N ARG A 155 0.34 2.07 -0.43
CA ARG A 155 1.80 1.93 -0.61
C ARG A 155 2.48 3.23 -0.25
N ILE A 156 3.24 3.17 0.83
CA ILE A 156 4.18 4.22 1.23
C ILE A 156 5.54 3.87 0.59
N TYR A 157 6.11 4.81 -0.15
CA TYR A 157 7.38 4.60 -0.85
C TYR A 157 8.54 4.30 0.10
N THR A 158 9.53 3.55 -0.42
CA THR A 158 10.78 3.30 0.30
C THR A 158 11.58 4.59 0.40
N ILE A 159 11.93 4.95 1.63
CA ILE A 159 12.76 6.11 1.96
C ILE A 159 14.10 5.58 2.46
N HIS A 160 15.20 6.12 1.94
CA HIS A 160 16.54 5.70 2.33
C HIS A 160 16.88 6.15 3.76
N PRO A 161 17.53 5.33 4.61
CA PRO A 161 17.86 5.69 5.99
C PRO A 161 18.67 6.99 6.16
N ASN A 162 19.51 7.35 5.19
CA ASN A 162 20.24 8.63 5.18
C ASN A 162 19.33 9.86 5.27
N GLN A 163 18.06 9.76 4.84
CA GLN A 163 17.06 10.80 5.04
C GLN A 163 16.36 10.59 6.39
N SER A 164 17.11 10.82 7.48
CA SER A 164 16.68 10.54 8.86
C SER A 164 15.22 10.92 9.13
N GLU A 165 14.85 12.19 9.00
CA GLU A 165 13.49 12.62 9.38
C GLU A 165 12.38 12.00 8.52
N TYR A 166 12.62 11.82 7.22
CA TYR A 166 11.64 11.15 6.34
C TYR A 166 11.50 9.66 6.68
N PHE A 167 12.61 8.99 7.02
CA PHE A 167 12.60 7.59 7.41
C PHE A 167 11.79 7.38 8.70
N HIS A 168 12.03 8.20 9.72
CA HIS A 168 11.30 8.12 10.99
C HIS A 168 9.83 8.55 10.85
N LEU A 169 9.53 9.58 10.05
CA LEU A 169 8.15 9.94 9.72
C LEU A 169 7.41 8.76 9.08
N ARG A 170 8.01 8.11 8.09
CA ARG A 170 7.43 6.90 7.48
C ARG A 170 7.20 5.83 8.53
N LEU A 171 8.16 5.59 9.44
CA LEU A 171 8.01 4.61 10.50
C LEU A 171 6.78 4.95 11.36
N LEU A 172 6.68 6.18 11.88
CA LEU A 172 5.54 6.61 12.68
C LEU A 172 4.20 6.45 11.95
N LEU A 173 4.12 6.77 10.66
CA LEU A 173 2.88 6.60 9.87
C LEU A 173 2.42 5.14 9.73
N ASN A 174 3.31 4.16 9.99
CA ASN A 174 2.95 2.74 10.02
C ASN A 174 2.58 2.23 11.42
N TYR A 175 2.89 2.98 12.49
CA TYR A 175 2.74 2.53 13.87
C TYR A 175 1.81 3.42 14.72
N VAL A 176 1.51 4.63 14.27
CA VAL A 176 0.62 5.56 14.96
C VAL A 176 -0.71 5.61 14.20
N GLN A 177 -1.81 5.31 14.92
CA GLN A 177 -3.15 5.38 14.38
C GLN A 177 -3.68 6.82 14.45
N GLY A 178 -4.49 7.19 13.45
CA GLY A 178 -5.38 8.35 13.58
C GLY A 178 -4.72 9.72 13.79
N SER A 179 -3.46 9.89 13.40
CA SER A 179 -2.76 11.15 13.57
C SER A 179 -3.49 12.30 12.89
N THR A 180 -3.65 13.44 13.58
CA THR A 180 -4.39 14.62 13.12
C THR A 180 -3.48 15.76 12.66
N SER A 181 -2.17 15.66 12.91
CA SER A 181 -1.16 16.63 12.46
C SER A 181 0.26 16.05 12.52
N PHE A 182 1.24 16.80 12.00
CA PHE A 182 2.66 16.48 12.21
C PHE A 182 3.05 16.55 13.69
N GLU A 183 2.44 17.46 14.44
CA GLU A 183 2.66 17.59 15.88
C GLU A 183 2.07 16.39 16.63
N SER A 184 0.88 15.91 16.24
CA SER A 184 0.29 14.71 16.87
C SER A 184 1.15 13.46 16.65
N LEU A 185 1.83 13.36 15.49
CA LEU A 185 2.79 12.28 15.24
C LEU A 185 4.04 12.38 16.12
N LYS A 186 4.34 13.58 16.66
CA LYS A 186 5.44 13.80 17.59
C LYS A 186 5.02 13.72 19.05
N ALA A 187 3.74 13.56 19.34
CA ALA A 187 3.22 13.46 20.69
C ALA A 187 3.20 11.99 21.14
N PHE A 188 3.84 11.72 22.28
CA PHE A 188 3.76 10.43 22.96
C PHE A 188 3.76 10.65 24.48
N ASP A 189 2.90 9.92 25.20
CA ASP A 189 2.74 10.03 26.66
C ASP A 189 2.57 11.48 27.18
N GLY A 190 1.81 12.30 26.44
CA GLY A 190 1.58 13.71 26.77
C GLY A 190 2.75 14.66 26.49
N VAL A 191 3.88 14.17 25.95
CA VAL A 191 5.06 14.97 25.61
C VAL A 191 5.18 15.09 24.09
N ILE A 192 5.41 16.32 23.61
CA ILE A 192 5.72 16.58 22.20
C ILE A 192 7.24 16.54 22.03
N HIS A 193 7.72 15.59 21.23
CA HIS A 193 9.14 15.46 20.93
C HIS A 193 9.58 16.41 19.81
N ALA A 194 10.86 16.79 19.81
CA ALA A 194 11.41 17.76 18.85
C ALA A 194 11.48 17.22 17.41
N THR A 195 11.75 15.91 17.25
CA THR A 195 11.97 15.25 15.95
C THR A 195 11.18 13.96 15.86
N PHE A 196 10.91 13.48 14.64
CA PHE A 196 10.26 12.19 14.45
C PHE A 196 11.11 11.04 14.99
N LYS A 197 12.45 11.16 14.86
CA LYS A 197 13.41 10.21 15.42
C LYS A 197 13.27 10.09 16.94
N ALA A 198 13.19 11.22 17.66
CA ALA A 198 13.01 11.21 19.11
C ALA A 198 11.71 10.54 19.53
N THR A 199 10.61 10.75 18.80
CA THR A 199 9.35 10.05 19.06
C THR A 199 9.47 8.55 18.83
N CYS A 200 10.15 8.12 17.76
CA CYS A 200 10.39 6.69 17.51
C CYS A 200 11.18 6.04 18.65
N PHE A 201 12.17 6.73 19.24
CA PHE A 201 12.86 6.24 20.43
C PHE A 201 11.94 6.14 21.64
N ALA A 202 11.13 7.17 21.90
CA ALA A 202 10.19 7.17 23.02
C ALA A 202 9.14 6.05 22.91
N LEU A 203 8.72 5.73 21.68
CA LEU A 203 7.84 4.61 21.37
C LEU A 203 8.52 3.22 21.42
N GLY A 204 9.84 3.16 21.64
CA GLY A 204 10.60 1.91 21.63
C GLY A 204 10.74 1.27 20.24
N LEU A 205 10.56 2.05 19.16
CA LEU A 205 10.71 1.57 17.78
C LEU A 205 12.17 1.53 17.31
N LEU A 206 13.07 2.15 18.08
CA LEU A 206 14.50 2.20 17.83
C LEU A 206 15.24 1.72 19.08
N GLU A 207 16.27 0.91 18.89
CA GLU A 207 17.19 0.52 19.96
C GLU A 207 18.24 1.63 20.16
N ASN A 208 18.59 1.89 21.42
CA ASN A 208 19.81 2.65 21.72
C ASN A 208 21.00 1.74 21.39
N ASN A 209 21.65 2.02 20.28
CA ASN A 209 23.01 1.52 20.03
C ASN A 209 23.98 2.36 20.87
N GLU A 210 23.94 2.19 22.20
CA GLU A 210 25.05 2.58 23.08
C GLU A 210 26.03 1.41 23.24
#